data_AF-A0A3M2U2N8-F1
#
_entry.id   AF-A0A3M2U2N8-F1
#
_cell.length_a   1.000
_cell.length_b   1.000
_cell.length_c   1.000
_cell.angle_alpha   90.00
_cell.angle_beta   90.00
_cell.angle_gamma   90.00
#
_symmetry.space_group_name_H-M   'P 1'
#
loop_
_entity.id
_entity.type
_entity.pdbx_description
1 polymer ?
#
loop_
_entity_poly.entity_id
_entity_poly.type
_entity_poly.pdbx_seq_one_letter_code
_entity_poly.pdbx_strand_id
1 'polypeptide(L)'
;MCPSQTPLAELSSVNLAIDVHEDTEIYTPLTSRIAHLVVIDVLAMGVAMARGPSLVNHLKSVKRSLRGLRLSPKSIKSHED
;
A
#
# COMPACT_ATOMS: atom_id res chain seq x y z
N MET A 1 -7.99 6.75 7.59
CA MET A 1 -8.62 6.91 6.26
C MET A 1 -9.94 6.20 6.33
N CYS A 2 -10.99 6.96 6.61
CA CYS A 2 -12.36 6.49 6.71
C CYS A 2 -13.28 7.70 6.54
N PRO A 3 -14.60 7.50 6.35
CA PRO A 3 -15.54 8.61 6.36
C PRO A 3 -15.49 9.41 7.67
N SER A 4 -15.84 10.69 7.56
CA SER A 4 -16.04 11.59 8.68
C SER A 4 -17.14 11.07 9.61
N GLN A 5 -17.10 11.45 10.89
CA GLN A 5 -18.17 11.15 11.87
C GLN A 5 -18.43 9.66 12.07
N THR A 6 -17.39 8.83 11.90
CA THR A 6 -17.42 7.42 12.23
C THR A 6 -16.69 7.17 13.56
N PRO A 7 -17.02 6.12 14.32
CA PRO A 7 -16.28 5.79 15.54
C PRO A 7 -14.77 5.62 15.28
N LEU A 8 -14.39 5.11 14.10
CA LEU A 8 -12.99 4.99 13.70
C LEU A 8 -12.32 6.36 13.50
N ALA A 9 -13.03 7.33 12.94
CA ALA A 9 -12.54 8.70 12.79
C ALA A 9 -12.30 9.35 14.15
N GLU A 10 -13.20 9.16 15.11
CA GLU A 10 -13.09 9.70 16.48
C GLU A 10 -11.91 9.10 17.26
N LEU A 11 -11.61 7.83 17.04
CA LEU A 11 -10.46 7.16 17.67
C LEU A 11 -9.11 7.46 17.01
N SER A 12 -9.11 8.09 15.83
CA SER A 12 -7.89 8.35 15.07
C SER A 12 -7.20 9.62 15.53
N SER A 13 -5.88 9.57 15.82
CA SER A 13 -5.10 10.77 16.15
C SER A 13 -5.05 11.79 15.01
N VAL A 14 -5.07 11.32 13.76
CA VAL A 14 -5.19 12.13 12.56
C VAL A 14 -6.12 11.39 11.62
N ASN A 15 -7.31 11.95 11.37
CA ASN A 15 -8.22 11.39 10.38
C ASN A 15 -8.03 12.08 9.01
N LEU A 16 -7.73 11.28 7.99
CA LEU A 16 -7.83 11.67 6.59
C LEU A 16 -9.21 11.22 6.09
N ALA A 17 -10.18 12.12 6.18
CA ALA A 17 -11.55 11.86 5.82
C ALA A 17 -11.70 11.62 4.32
N ILE A 18 -12.36 10.53 3.95
CA ILE A 18 -12.71 10.20 2.55
C ILE A 18 -14.21 9.93 2.50
N ASP A 19 -14.96 11.00 2.25
CA ASP A 19 -16.41 10.98 2.15
C ASP A 19 -16.81 10.84 0.67
N VAL A 20 -16.74 9.62 0.13
CA VAL A 20 -17.21 9.35 -1.23
C VAL A 20 -18.69 9.02 -1.18
N HIS A 21 -19.50 9.80 -1.90
CA HIS A 21 -20.87 9.44 -2.19
C HIS A 21 -20.89 8.46 -3.36
N GLU A 22 -21.35 7.24 -3.11
CA GLU A 22 -21.44 6.19 -4.13
C GLU A 22 -22.90 5.93 -4.46
N ASP A 23 -23.26 6.06 -5.73
CA ASP A 23 -24.55 5.62 -6.25
C ASP A 23 -24.48 4.10 -6.48
N THR A 24 -24.94 3.35 -5.48
CA THR A 24 -24.91 1.89 -5.49
C THR A 24 -25.95 1.27 -6.41
N GLU A 25 -26.87 2.07 -7.00
CA GLU A 25 -27.89 1.56 -7.91
C GLU A 25 -27.35 1.38 -9.35
N ILE A 26 -26.29 2.12 -9.72
CA ILE A 26 -25.79 2.17 -11.10
C ILE A 26 -24.44 1.44 -11.25
N TYR A 27 -23.56 1.47 -10.25
CA TYR A 27 -22.23 0.81 -10.31
C TYR A 27 -21.75 0.27 -8.95
N THR A 28 -20.99 -0.83 -8.99
CA THR A 28 -20.24 -1.37 -7.84
C THR A 28 -19.20 -0.35 -7.35
N PRO A 29 -19.04 -0.14 -6.03
CA PRO A 29 -18.25 0.95 -5.47
C PRO A 29 -16.76 0.86 -5.83
N LEU A 30 -16.35 1.60 -6.86
CA LEU A 30 -14.98 1.72 -7.33
C LEU A 30 -14.34 3.05 -6.90
N THR A 31 -15.16 4.10 -6.74
CA THR A 31 -14.69 5.46 -6.48
C THR A 31 -14.05 5.58 -5.10
N SER A 32 -14.67 5.00 -4.06
CA SER A 32 -14.09 4.95 -2.71
C SER A 32 -12.73 4.26 -2.74
N ARG A 33 -12.63 3.12 -3.42
CA ARG A 33 -11.37 2.37 -3.52
C ARG A 33 -10.27 3.18 -4.19
N ILE A 34 -10.56 3.86 -5.29
CA ILE A 34 -9.58 4.70 -6.00
C ILE A 34 -9.14 5.86 -5.11
N ALA A 35 -10.06 6.55 -4.44
CA ALA A 35 -9.71 7.65 -3.53
C ALA A 35 -8.76 7.19 -2.41
N HIS A 36 -9.01 6.02 -1.83
CA HIS A 36 -8.11 5.44 -0.82
C HIS A 36 -6.72 5.11 -1.40
N LEU A 37 -6.65 4.51 -2.59
CA LEU A 37 -5.36 4.19 -3.23
C LEU A 37 -4.53 5.45 -3.52
N VAL A 38 -5.17 6.50 -4.05
CA VAL A 38 -4.48 7.77 -4.33
C VAL A 38 -3.89 8.38 -3.07
N VAL A 39 -4.64 8.42 -1.97
CA VAL A 39 -4.13 8.98 -0.71
C VAL A 39 -2.97 8.13 -0.16
N ILE A 40 -3.06 6.80 -0.25
CA ILE A 40 -1.95 5.92 0.15
C ILE A 40 -0.70 6.20 -0.68
N ASP A 41 -0.83 6.35 -2.00
CA ASP A 41 0.29 6.61 -2.90
C ASP A 41 0.96 7.95 -2.60
N VAL A 42 0.16 9.00 -2.37
CA VAL A 42 0.68 10.34 -1.99
C VAL A 42 1.45 10.27 -0.68
N LEU A 43 0.92 9.59 0.33
CA LEU A 43 1.60 9.43 1.62
C LEU A 43 2.89 8.62 1.48
N ALA A 44 2.86 7.51 0.73
CA ALA A 44 4.03 6.70 0.49
C ALA A 44 5.14 7.49 -0.21
N MET A 45 4.78 8.27 -1.24
CA MET A 45 5.72 9.14 -1.95
C MET A 45 6.27 10.24 -1.04
N GLY A 46 5.41 10.91 -0.27
CA GLY A 46 5.82 11.94 0.68
C GLY A 46 6.80 11.40 1.72
N VAL A 47 6.54 10.22 2.29
CA VAL A 47 7.46 9.55 3.22
C VAL A 47 8.78 9.19 2.54
N ALA A 48 8.74 8.72 1.29
CA ALA A 48 9.94 8.39 0.53
C ALA A 48 10.83 9.63 0.30
N MET A 49 10.21 10.75 -0.10
CA MET A 49 10.89 12.03 -0.29
C MET A 49 11.49 12.55 1.03
N ALA A 50 10.73 12.48 2.13
CA ALA A 50 11.17 12.96 3.45
C ALA A 50 12.36 12.17 4.01
N ARG A 51 12.44 10.85 3.76
CA ARG A 51 13.57 10.00 4.23
C ARG A 51 14.85 10.19 3.42
N GLY A 52 14.76 10.79 2.23
CA GLY A 52 15.90 11.11 1.37
C GLY A 52 16.76 9.89 0.98
N PRO A 53 18.05 10.09 0.65
CA PRO A 53 18.93 9.05 0.10
C PRO A 53 19.16 7.84 1.03
N SER A 54 18.94 8.01 2.34
CA SER A 54 19.10 6.93 3.33
C SER A 54 18.15 5.75 3.06
N LEU A 55 16.95 6.04 2.54
CA LEU A 55 15.95 5.04 2.16
C LEU A 55 16.47 4.11 1.06
N VAL A 56 17.23 4.63 0.10
CA VAL A 56 17.77 3.84 -1.01
C VAL A 56 18.72 2.76 -0.49
N ASN A 57 19.55 3.07 0.50
CA ASN A 57 20.46 2.10 1.09
C ASN A 57 19.71 1.01 1.88
N HIS A 58 18.66 1.40 2.60
CA HIS A 58 17.78 0.45 3.28
C HIS A 58 17.11 -0.50 2.29
N LEU A 59 16.52 0.03 1.21
CA LEU A 59 15.89 -0.76 0.15
C LEU A 59 16.88 -1.71 -0.56
N LYS A 60 18.12 -1.26 -0.81
CA LYS A 60 19.18 -2.12 -1.33
C LYS A 60 19.49 -3.28 -0.39
N SER A 61 19.48 -3.03 0.93
CA SER A 61 19.69 -4.08 1.94
C SER A 61 18.56 -5.11 1.90
N VAL A 62 17.31 -4.65 1.92
CA VAL A 62 16.13 -5.53 1.83
C VAL A 62 16.17 -6.38 0.57
N LYS A 63 16.48 -5.79 -0.59
CA LYS A 63 16.60 -6.52 -1.87
C LYS A 63 17.67 -7.60 -1.83
N ARG A 64 18.82 -7.35 -1.17
CA ARG A 64 19.87 -8.37 -1.00
C ARG A 64 19.39 -9.53 -0.14
N SER A 65 18.72 -9.25 0.98
CA SER A 65 18.19 -10.30 1.87
C SER A 65 17.15 -11.18 1.17
N LEU A 66 16.26 -10.58 0.37
CA LEU A 66 15.24 -11.33 -0.38
C LEU A 66 15.83 -12.18 -1.52
N ARG A 67 17.02 -11.87 -2.03
CA ARG A 67 17.65 -12.65 -3.12
C ARG A 67 17.96 -14.07 -2.70
N GLY A 68 18.35 -14.30 -1.43
CA GLY A 68 18.64 -15.63 -0.91
C GLY A 68 17.40 -16.52 -0.75
N LEU A 69 16.21 -15.92 -0.67
CA LEU A 69 14.92 -16.62 -0.53
C LEU A 69 14.24 -16.91 -1.87
N ARG A 70 14.78 -16.39 -2.98
CA ARG A 70 14.22 -16.65 -4.31
C ARG A 70 14.58 -18.07 -4.72
N LEU A 71 13.56 -18.93 -4.82
CA LEU A 71 13.69 -20.22 -5.47
C LEU A 71 14.16 -19.98 -6.90
N SER A 72 15.33 -20.51 -7.24
CA SER A 72 15.78 -20.54 -8.63
C SER A 72 14.79 -21.38 -9.45
N PRO A 73 14.42 -20.97 -10.68
CA PRO A 73 13.62 -21.80 -11.58
C PRO A 73 14.21 -23.20 -11.81
N LYS A 74 15.51 -23.38 -11.55
CA LYS A 74 16.21 -24.67 -11.61
C LYS A 74 15.81 -25.65 -10.49
N SER A 75 15.30 -25.17 -9.36
CA SER A 75 14.90 -26.00 -8.22
C SER A 75 13.55 -26.70 -8.42
N ILE A 76 12.73 -26.22 -9.35
CA ILE A 76 11.40 -26.80 -9.62
C ILE A 76 11.52 -28.04 -10.52
N LYS A 77 12.58 -28.15 -11.33
CA LYS A 77 12.81 -29.29 -12.23
C LYS A 77 13.38 -30.54 -11.55
N SER A 78 13.79 -30.48 -10.29
CA SER A 78 14.49 -31.59 -9.61
C SER A 78 13.56 -32.53 -8.85
N HIS A 79 12.23 -32.40 -9.02
CA HIS A 79 11.24 -33.18 -8.27
C HIS A 79 10.36 -34.09 -9.16
N GLU A 80 10.70 -34.23 -10.45
CA GLU A 80 9.97 -35.05 -11.44
C GLU A 80 10.83 -36.09 -12.19
N ASP A 81 12.05 -36.39 -11.72
CA ASP A 81 12.86 -37.52 -12.21
C ASP A 81 12.93 -38.65 -11.16
#